data_AF-A0A6L3Z5F3-F1
#
_entry.id   AF-A0A6L3Z5F3-F1
#
_cell.length_a   1.000
_cell.length_b   1.000
_cell.length_c   1.000
_cell.angle_alpha   90.00
_cell.angle_beta   90.00
_cell.angle_gamma   90.00
#
_symmetry.space_group_name_H-M   'P 1'
#
loop_
_entity.id
_entity.type
_entity.pdbx_description
1 polymer ?
#
loop_
_entity_poly.entity_id
_entity_poly.type
_entity_poly.pdbx_seq_one_letter_code
_entity_poly.pdbx_strand_id
1 'polypeptide(L)'
;MRTISEQEQRSLKSATDGAYMLSGGISCIVPFTRVGVSTLSKYASFGEEHADSFMPIDVAVEVDRRAQTPTIIKAAAGLLGYELVPATSGAMKAPDSAPLTEMDAHRVMSEAMDVSKSIVTALEDGRIDAGEKREITKEVREAIRALESVLKRLEAGK
;
A
#
# COMPACT_ATOMS: atom_id res chain seq x y z
N MET A 1 1.66 27.91 -17.20
CA MET A 1 2.87 27.14 -16.83
C MET A 1 2.44 26.07 -15.84
N ARG A 2 2.70 24.78 -16.10
CA ARG A 2 2.43 23.72 -15.11
C ARG A 2 3.54 23.75 -14.06
N THR A 3 3.20 23.46 -12.81
CA THR A 3 4.15 23.42 -11.69
C THR A 3 4.79 22.05 -11.51
N ILE A 4 4.21 20.99 -12.11
CA ILE A 4 4.74 19.63 -12.06
C ILE A 4 5.67 19.38 -13.25
N SER A 5 6.87 18.87 -12.96
CA SER A 5 7.87 18.46 -13.96
C SER A 5 7.49 17.14 -14.65
N GLU A 6 8.12 16.85 -15.78
CA GLU A 6 7.93 15.58 -16.50
C GLU A 6 8.32 14.37 -15.64
N GLN A 7 9.38 14.50 -14.83
CA GLN A 7 9.81 13.44 -13.93
C GLN A 7 8.73 13.13 -12.88
N GLU A 8 8.10 14.17 -12.31
CA GLU A 8 7.02 14.00 -11.33
C GLU A 8 5.76 13.43 -11.97
N GLN A 9 5.44 13.83 -13.20
CA GLN A 9 4.36 13.23 -13.99
C GLN A 9 4.59 11.71 -14.20
N ARG A 10 5.82 11.32 -14.56
CA ARG A 10 6.19 9.91 -14.70
C ARG A 10 6.09 9.17 -13.37
N SER A 11 6.52 9.78 -12.26
CA SER A 11 6.37 9.19 -10.92
C SER A 11 4.91 8.92 -10.55
N LEU A 12 3.98 9.84 -10.86
CA LEU A 12 2.54 9.62 -10.64
C LEU A 12 1.97 8.50 -11.50
N LYS A 13 2.40 8.40 -12.77
CA LYS A 13 2.00 7.30 -13.67
C LYS A 13 2.54 5.96 -13.19
N SER A 14 3.79 5.90 -12.72
CA SER A 14 4.36 4.71 -12.09
C SER A 14 3.61 4.30 -10.83
N ALA A 15 3.19 5.25 -9.99
CA ALA A 15 2.38 4.95 -8.81
C ALA A 15 0.99 4.39 -9.19
N THR A 16 0.38 4.93 -10.24
CA THR A 16 -0.89 4.44 -10.80
C THR A 16 -0.76 2.99 -11.28
N ASP A 17 0.28 2.68 -12.06
CA ASP A 17 0.56 1.32 -12.52
C ASP A 17 0.84 0.36 -11.35
N GLY A 18 1.63 0.79 -10.36
CA GLY A 18 1.88 0.02 -9.15
C GLY A 18 0.61 -0.30 -8.37
N ALA A 19 -0.34 0.65 -8.27
CA ALA A 19 -1.63 0.43 -7.64
C ALA A 19 -2.50 -0.60 -8.42
N TYR A 20 -2.40 -0.61 -9.75
CA TYR A 20 -3.04 -1.63 -10.58
C TYR A 20 -2.48 -3.02 -10.29
N MET A 21 -1.16 -3.18 -10.21
CA MET A 21 -0.53 -4.47 -9.91
C MET A 21 -0.93 -4.98 -8.52
N LEU A 22 -0.93 -4.12 -7.51
CA LEU A 22 -1.35 -4.46 -6.15
C LEU A 22 -2.84 -4.85 -6.06
N SER A 23 -3.66 -4.34 -6.97
CA SER A 23 -5.09 -4.68 -7.05
C SER A 23 -5.36 -6.00 -7.78
N GLY A 24 -4.35 -6.64 -8.38
CA GLY A 24 -4.52 -7.81 -9.26
C GLY A 24 -4.77 -7.46 -10.73
N GLY A 25 -4.50 -6.23 -11.13
CA GLY A 25 -4.66 -5.72 -12.49
C GLY A 25 -5.93 -4.87 -12.70
N ILE A 26 -6.01 -4.23 -13.88
CA ILE A 26 -7.10 -3.30 -14.23
C ILE A 26 -8.47 -3.98 -14.19
N SER A 27 -8.58 -5.24 -14.61
CA SER A 27 -9.84 -6.00 -14.59
C SER A 27 -10.45 -6.15 -13.18
N CYS A 28 -9.61 -6.20 -12.15
CA CYS A 28 -10.04 -6.28 -10.74
C CYS A 28 -10.48 -4.94 -10.15
N ILE A 29 -10.23 -3.83 -10.86
CA ILE A 29 -10.53 -2.45 -10.42
C ILE A 29 -11.80 -1.93 -11.08
N VAL A 30 -12.02 -2.24 -12.38
CA VAL A 30 -13.15 -1.73 -13.18
C VAL A 30 -14.50 -1.80 -12.46
N PRO A 31 -14.88 -2.90 -11.77
CA PRO A 31 -16.18 -2.98 -11.08
C PRO A 31 -16.39 -1.95 -9.95
N PHE A 32 -15.29 -1.38 -9.44
CA PHE A 32 -15.29 -0.47 -8.29
C PHE A 32 -15.01 0.97 -8.69
N THR A 33 -14.89 1.26 -9.99
CA THR A 33 -14.64 2.60 -10.49
C THR A 33 -15.69 3.00 -11.51
N ARG A 34 -15.96 4.31 -11.64
CA ARG A 34 -16.89 4.82 -12.65
C ARG A 34 -16.35 4.82 -14.09
N VAL A 35 -15.13 4.34 -14.32
CA VAL A 35 -14.43 4.40 -15.61
C VAL A 35 -14.12 3.01 -16.16
N GLY A 36 -14.12 2.87 -17.48
CA GLY A 36 -13.81 1.62 -18.15
C GLY A 36 -12.32 1.36 -18.35
N VAL A 37 -11.98 0.12 -18.76
CA VAL A 37 -10.60 -0.37 -19.00
C VAL A 37 -9.77 0.57 -19.87
N SER A 38 -10.34 1.06 -20.98
CA SER A 38 -9.62 1.96 -21.91
C SER A 38 -9.18 3.26 -21.22
N THR A 39 -10.02 3.79 -20.33
CA THR A 39 -9.71 5.03 -19.61
C THR A 39 -8.66 4.78 -18.53
N LEU A 40 -8.80 3.69 -17.77
CA LEU A 40 -7.82 3.28 -16.75
C LEU A 40 -6.43 3.04 -17.35
N SER A 41 -6.37 2.41 -18.53
CA SER A 41 -5.11 2.15 -19.26
C SER A 41 -4.38 3.46 -19.61
N LYS A 42 -5.11 4.50 -20.04
CA LYS A 42 -4.53 5.81 -20.37
C LYS A 42 -3.87 6.47 -19.16
N TYR A 43 -4.45 6.32 -17.97
CA TYR A 43 -3.92 6.94 -16.76
C TYR A 43 -2.53 6.42 -16.37
N ALA A 44 -2.24 5.14 -16.63
CA ALA A 44 -0.92 4.54 -16.38
C ALA A 44 0.03 4.62 -17.60
N SER A 45 -0.45 5.00 -18.79
CA SER A 45 0.37 5.04 -20.01
C SER A 45 1.46 6.10 -19.95
N PHE A 46 2.69 5.73 -20.31
CA PHE A 46 3.85 6.64 -20.47
C PHE A 46 3.98 7.24 -21.87
N GLY A 47 3.08 6.92 -22.80
CA GLY A 47 3.08 7.48 -24.15
C GLY A 47 2.76 8.99 -24.16
N GLU A 48 3.36 9.73 -25.09
CA GLU A 48 3.17 11.18 -25.21
C GLU A 48 1.70 11.55 -25.46
N GLU A 49 0.96 10.71 -26.19
CA GLU A 49 -0.46 10.89 -26.47
C GLU A 49 -1.35 10.86 -25.22
N HIS A 50 -0.83 10.34 -24.11
CA HIS A 50 -1.52 10.21 -22.83
C HIS A 50 -0.73 10.84 -21.67
N ALA A 51 0.29 11.65 -21.98
CA ALA A 51 1.12 12.32 -20.97
C ALA A 51 0.28 13.16 -20.00
N ASP A 52 -0.75 13.86 -20.52
CA ASP A 52 -1.66 14.71 -19.74
C ASP A 52 -2.86 13.97 -19.14
N SER A 53 -3.01 12.67 -19.42
CA SER A 53 -4.10 11.86 -18.89
C SER A 53 -3.75 11.32 -17.50
N PHE A 54 -4.29 11.97 -16.48
CA PHE A 54 -4.15 11.56 -15.08
C PHE A 54 -5.48 11.12 -14.48
N MET A 55 -5.40 10.21 -13.50
CA MET A 55 -6.57 9.68 -12.81
C MET A 55 -7.24 10.79 -11.97
N PRO A 56 -8.55 11.00 -12.10
CA PRO A 56 -9.33 11.85 -11.20
C PRO A 56 -9.20 11.40 -9.74
N ILE A 57 -9.23 12.34 -8.80
CA ILE A 57 -8.96 12.08 -7.38
C ILE A 57 -9.93 11.07 -6.75
N ASP A 58 -11.20 11.10 -7.15
CA ASP A 58 -12.22 10.14 -6.71
C ASP A 58 -11.87 8.71 -7.13
N VAL A 59 -11.46 8.53 -8.39
CA VAL A 59 -11.03 7.23 -8.92
C VAL A 59 -9.73 6.77 -8.26
N ALA A 60 -8.77 7.67 -8.01
CA ALA A 60 -7.52 7.34 -7.32
C ALA A 60 -7.77 6.76 -5.92
N VAL A 61 -8.73 7.31 -5.19
CA VAL A 61 -9.14 6.78 -3.88
C VAL A 61 -9.75 5.38 -4.00
N GLU A 62 -10.58 5.13 -5.01
CA GLU A 62 -11.15 3.80 -5.26
C GLU A 62 -10.08 2.76 -5.60
N VAL A 63 -9.10 3.13 -6.44
CA VAL A 63 -7.98 2.25 -6.80
C VAL A 63 -7.08 1.97 -5.61
N ASP A 64 -6.69 2.98 -4.83
CA ASP A 64 -5.87 2.79 -3.62
C ASP A 64 -6.59 1.94 -2.56
N ARG A 65 -7.90 2.12 -2.40
CA ARG A 65 -8.72 1.23 -1.57
C ARG A 65 -8.70 -0.19 -2.09
N ARG A 66 -8.84 -0.40 -3.40
CA ARG A 66 -8.80 -1.75 -3.99
C ARG A 66 -7.42 -2.40 -3.85
N ALA A 67 -6.36 -1.62 -3.92
CA ALA A 67 -4.97 -2.03 -3.67
C ALA A 67 -4.68 -2.30 -2.19
N GLN A 68 -5.59 -1.91 -1.28
CA GLN A 68 -5.43 -2.00 0.18
C GLN A 68 -4.22 -1.24 0.71
N THR A 69 -3.74 -0.24 -0.04
CA THR A 69 -2.63 0.61 0.33
C THR A 69 -2.68 1.93 -0.47
N PRO A 70 -2.37 3.08 0.14
CA PRO A 70 -2.52 4.39 -0.51
C PRO A 70 -1.36 4.70 -1.46
N THR A 71 -1.17 3.93 -2.54
CA THR A 71 -0.03 4.07 -3.45
C THR A 71 -0.07 5.39 -4.24
N ILE A 72 -1.21 5.72 -4.86
CA ILE A 72 -1.36 6.92 -5.70
C ILE A 72 -1.37 8.17 -4.82
N ILE A 73 -2.15 8.16 -3.74
CA ILE A 73 -2.28 9.32 -2.85
C ILE A 73 -0.96 9.60 -2.12
N LYS A 74 -0.21 8.57 -1.71
CA LYS A 74 1.12 8.76 -1.10
C LYS A 74 2.10 9.39 -2.08
N ALA A 75 2.08 8.98 -3.35
CA ALA A 75 2.94 9.60 -4.36
C ALA A 75 2.60 11.09 -4.56
N ALA A 76 1.31 11.43 -4.65
CA ALA A 76 0.85 12.81 -4.77
C ALA A 76 1.23 13.67 -3.53
N ALA A 77 1.08 13.13 -2.32
CA ALA A 77 1.51 13.79 -1.09
C ALA A 77 3.03 14.05 -1.08
N GLY A 78 3.82 13.08 -1.52
CA GLY A 78 5.27 13.20 -1.61
C GLY A 78 5.75 14.32 -2.53
N LEU A 79 5.06 14.55 -3.66
CA LEU A 79 5.35 15.68 -4.55
C LEU A 79 5.13 17.05 -3.90
N LEU A 80 4.24 17.11 -2.92
CA LEU A 80 3.95 18.32 -2.15
C LEU A 80 4.84 18.46 -0.91
N GLY A 81 5.79 17.53 -0.69
CA GLY A 81 6.66 17.51 0.48
C GLY A 81 5.98 16.99 1.75
N TYR A 82 4.84 16.30 1.63
CA TYR A 82 4.12 15.72 2.76
C TYR A 82 4.33 14.21 2.83
N GLU A 83 4.33 13.69 4.06
CA GLU A 83 4.22 12.27 4.32
C GLU A 83 2.76 11.90 4.61
N LEU A 84 2.28 10.82 4.00
CA LEU A 84 0.98 10.27 4.30
C LEU A 84 1.09 9.31 5.49
N VAL A 85 0.60 9.78 6.63
CA VAL A 85 0.43 8.95 7.83
C VAL A 85 -0.99 8.40 7.89
N PRO A 86 -1.18 7.14 8.32
CA PRO A 86 -2.51 6.64 8.62
C PRO A 86 -3.20 7.56 9.63
N ALA A 87 -4.46 7.91 9.38
CA ALA A 87 -5.26 8.60 10.38
C ALA A 87 -5.36 7.67 11.60
N THR A 88 -4.76 8.08 12.73
CA THR A 88 -4.93 7.42 14.02
C THR A 88 -6.43 7.38 14.32
N SER A 89 -7.01 6.17 14.37
CA SER A 89 -8.35 5.89 14.91
C SER A 89 -9.50 6.76 14.37
N GLY A 90 -10.16 6.35 13.28
CA GLY A 90 -11.54 6.86 13.07
C GLY A 90 -12.21 6.70 11.71
N ALA A 91 -11.47 6.50 10.61
CA ALA A 91 -12.07 6.66 9.27
C ALA A 91 -12.00 5.44 8.33
N MET A 92 -11.66 4.26 8.84
CA MET A 92 -11.97 3.00 8.16
C MET A 92 -12.79 2.14 9.11
N LYS A 93 -14.12 2.29 9.06
CA LYS A 93 -15.02 1.21 9.47
C LYS A 93 -14.82 0.04 8.50
N ALA A 94 -13.75 -0.73 8.70
CA ALA A 94 -13.74 -2.11 8.25
C ALA A 94 -14.79 -2.88 9.09
N PRO A 95 -15.38 -3.98 8.58
CA PRO A 95 -16.42 -4.74 9.28
C PRO A 95 -15.93 -5.44 10.56
N ASP A 96 -14.64 -5.35 10.89
CA ASP A 96 -14.01 -6.01 12.03
C ASP A 96 -13.95 -5.09 13.26
N SER A 97 -15.11 -4.66 13.76
CA SER A 97 -15.25 -4.26 15.17
C SER A 97 -15.23 -5.50 16.10
N ALA A 98 -14.48 -6.53 15.73
CA ALA A 98 -14.32 -7.71 16.54
C ALA A 98 -13.45 -7.34 17.75
N PRO A 99 -13.84 -7.75 18.97
CA PRO A 99 -13.05 -7.46 20.16
C PRO A 99 -11.64 -8.04 20.01
N LEU A 100 -10.70 -7.48 20.75
CA LEU A 100 -9.36 -8.06 20.89
C LEU A 100 -9.51 -9.47 21.48
N THR A 101 -8.88 -10.46 20.85
CA THR A 101 -8.94 -11.87 21.26
C THR A 101 -7.55 -12.40 21.59
N GLU A 102 -7.48 -13.55 22.27
CA GLU A 102 -6.22 -14.28 22.51
C GLU A 102 -5.50 -14.64 21.21
N MET A 103 -6.26 -14.85 20.12
CA MET A 103 -5.69 -15.16 18.81
C MET A 103 -4.86 -14.00 18.24
N ASP A 104 -5.20 -12.76 18.56
CA ASP A 104 -4.41 -11.59 18.16
C ASP A 104 -3.05 -11.58 18.88
N ALA A 105 -3.01 -11.97 20.16
CA ALA A 105 -1.76 -12.10 20.92
C ALA A 105 -0.86 -13.21 20.36
N HIS A 106 -1.44 -14.37 20.04
CA HIS A 106 -0.71 -15.46 19.39
C HIS A 106 -0.15 -15.06 18.04
N ARG A 107 -0.92 -14.31 17.25
CA ARG A 107 -0.48 -13.82 15.95
C ARG A 107 0.70 -12.86 16.09
N VAL A 108 0.63 -11.85 16.96
CA VAL A 108 1.76 -10.94 17.20
C VAL A 108 3.02 -11.72 17.62
N MET A 109 2.86 -12.70 18.52
CA MET A 109 3.98 -13.54 18.95
C MET A 109 4.60 -14.33 17.79
N SER A 110 3.78 -14.96 16.94
CA SER A 110 4.25 -15.75 15.79
C SER A 110 5.05 -14.87 14.82
N GLU A 111 4.48 -13.75 14.40
CA GLU A 111 5.09 -12.88 13.38
C GLU A 111 6.39 -12.25 13.93
N ALA A 112 6.44 -11.91 15.22
CA ALA A 112 7.68 -11.43 15.85
C ALA A 112 8.77 -12.52 15.92
N MET A 113 8.37 -13.78 16.14
CA MET A 113 9.29 -14.92 16.10
C MET A 113 9.81 -15.18 14.69
N ASP A 114 8.97 -15.02 13.66
CA ASP A 114 9.38 -15.21 12.26
C ASP A 114 10.36 -14.12 11.81
N VAL A 115 10.17 -12.86 12.24
CA VAL A 115 11.17 -11.79 12.10
C VAL A 115 12.48 -12.16 12.78
N SER A 116 12.43 -12.61 14.03
CA SER A 116 13.64 -13.00 14.78
C SER A 116 14.40 -14.12 14.07
N LYS A 117 13.67 -15.15 13.62
CA LYS A 117 14.23 -16.31 12.91
C LYS A 117 14.88 -15.90 11.59
N SER A 118 14.21 -15.08 10.77
CA SER A 118 14.77 -14.63 9.49
C SER A 118 16.05 -13.81 9.67
N ILE A 119 16.13 -12.98 10.72
CA ILE A 119 17.35 -12.23 11.06
C ILE A 119 18.47 -13.18 11.50
N VAL A 120 18.19 -14.13 12.40
CA VAL A 120 19.20 -15.08 12.88
C VAL A 120 19.76 -15.90 11.72
N THR A 121 18.89 -16.44 10.86
CA THR A 121 19.30 -17.23 9.69
C THR A 121 20.15 -16.41 8.72
N ALA A 122 19.76 -15.16 8.42
CA ALA A 122 20.52 -14.29 7.52
C ALA A 122 21.86 -13.81 8.09
N LEU A 123 22.13 -14.04 9.38
CA LEU A 123 23.40 -13.69 10.02
C LEU A 123 24.33 -14.91 10.18
N GLU A 124 23.88 -16.12 9.85
CA GLU A 124 24.67 -17.36 10.03
C GLU A 124 25.96 -17.37 9.20
N ASP A 125 25.94 -16.80 7.99
CA ASP A 125 27.10 -16.71 7.10
C ASP A 125 27.86 -15.36 7.18
N GLY A 126 27.37 -14.46 8.05
CA GLY A 126 27.92 -13.13 8.28
C GLY A 126 27.65 -12.11 7.17
N ARG A 127 26.79 -12.39 6.19
CA ARG A 127 26.46 -11.46 5.10
C ARG A 127 25.00 -11.60 4.63
N ILE A 128 24.23 -10.53 4.83
CA ILE A 128 22.85 -10.47 4.35
C ILE A 128 22.82 -10.26 2.82
N ASP A 129 22.29 -11.22 2.08
CA ASP A 129 22.10 -11.15 0.63
C ASP A 129 20.78 -10.45 0.21
N ALA A 130 20.57 -10.32 -1.11
CA ALA A 130 19.38 -9.64 -1.64
C ALA A 130 18.08 -10.44 -1.43
N GLY A 131 18.14 -11.77 -1.37
CA GLY A 131 17.01 -12.65 -1.07
C GLY A 131 16.63 -12.57 0.41
N GLU A 132 17.62 -12.66 1.29
CA GLU A 132 17.44 -12.55 2.75
C GLU A 132 16.91 -11.18 3.14
N LYS A 133 17.43 -10.11 2.53
CA LYS A 133 16.89 -8.76 2.75
C LYS A 133 15.41 -8.67 2.37
N ARG A 134 15.00 -9.33 1.28
CA ARG A 134 13.58 -9.36 0.86
C ARG A 134 12.74 -10.16 1.87
N GLU A 135 13.25 -11.28 2.35
CA GLU A 135 12.54 -12.11 3.33
C GLU A 135 12.38 -11.38 4.66
N ILE A 136 13.45 -10.83 5.23
CA ILE A 136 13.37 -10.02 6.46
C ILE A 136 12.38 -8.85 6.27
N THR A 137 12.39 -8.19 5.11
CA THR A 137 11.46 -7.10 4.82
C THR A 137 10.00 -7.57 4.77
N LYS A 138 9.75 -8.79 4.27
CA LYS A 138 8.43 -9.41 4.25
C LYS A 138 7.96 -9.69 5.68
N GLU A 139 8.75 -10.41 6.47
CA GLU A 139 8.42 -10.77 7.86
C GLU A 139 8.18 -9.52 8.72
N VAL A 140 9.01 -8.48 8.57
CA VAL A 140 8.84 -7.20 9.29
C VAL A 140 7.50 -6.54 8.94
N ARG A 141 7.08 -6.58 7.68
CA ARG A 141 5.78 -6.02 7.26
C ARG A 141 4.62 -6.83 7.81
N GLU A 142 4.75 -8.14 7.92
CA GLU A 142 3.73 -9.02 8.48
C GLU A 142 3.58 -8.78 9.99
N ALA A 143 4.68 -8.64 10.72
CA ALA A 143 4.68 -8.23 12.14
C ALA A 143 4.05 -6.84 12.36
N ILE A 144 4.37 -5.84 11.52
CA ILE A 144 3.76 -4.51 11.58
C ILE A 144 2.24 -4.62 11.38
N ARG A 145 1.77 -5.39 10.40
CA ARG A 145 0.33 -5.58 10.16
C ARG A 145 -0.38 -6.24 11.34
N ALA A 146 0.25 -7.21 11.99
CA ALA A 146 -0.30 -7.85 13.17
C ALA A 146 -0.44 -6.86 14.34
N LEU A 147 0.59 -6.05 14.59
CA LEU A 147 0.55 -4.99 15.61
C LEU A 147 -0.48 -3.91 15.30
N GLU A 148 -0.58 -3.47 14.05
CA GLU A 148 -1.60 -2.53 13.60
C GLU A 148 -3.03 -3.08 13.76
N SER A 149 -3.23 -4.39 13.54
CA SER A 149 -4.51 -5.05 13.79
C SER A 149 -4.91 -4.98 15.26
N VAL A 150 -3.95 -5.22 16.17
CA VAL A 150 -4.16 -5.08 17.62
C VAL A 150 -4.52 -3.64 17.99
N LEU A 151 -3.77 -2.66 17.48
CA LEU A 151 -4.06 -1.24 17.72
C LEU A 151 -5.48 -0.87 17.24
N LYS A 152 -5.86 -1.28 16.03
CA LYS A 152 -7.21 -1.04 15.48
C LYS A 152 -8.31 -1.63 16.37
N ARG A 153 -8.12 -2.85 16.88
CA ARG A 153 -9.11 -3.53 17.75
C ARG A 153 -9.20 -2.88 19.13
N LEU A 154 -8.09 -2.41 19.70
CA LEU A 154 -8.07 -1.64 20.95
C LEU A 154 -8.78 -0.29 20.80
N GLU A 155 -8.63 0.36 19.65
CA GLU A 155 -9.26 1.64 19.34
C GLU A 155 -10.76 1.49 19.03
N ALA A 156 -11.19 0.35 18.49
CA ALA A 156 -12.59 0.04 18.20
C ALA A 156 -13.41 -0.42 19.42
N GLY A 157 -12.75 -0.84 20.51
CA GLY A 157 -13.39 -1.30 21.75
C GLY A 157 -13.79 -0.19 22.74
N LYS A 158 -13.79 1.08 22.32
CA LYS A 158 -14.26 2.24 23.11
C LYS A 158 -15.63 2.73 22.66
#